data_AF-A0A0S6W527-F1
#
_entry.id   AF-A0A0S6W527-F1
#
_cell.length_a   1.000
_cell.length_b   1.000
_cell.length_c   1.000
_cell.angle_alpha   90.00
_cell.angle_beta   90.00
_cell.angle_gamma   90.00
#
_symmetry.space_group_name_H-M   'P 1'
#
loop_
_entity.id
_entity.type
_entity.pdbx_description
1 polymer ?
#
loop_
_entity_poly.entity_id
_entity_poly.type
_entity_poly.pdbx_seq_one_letter_code
_entity_poly.pdbx_strand_id
1 'polypeptide(L)'
;MSTQMKQHIRCVTMFVTIAALLLSGMAASSEPPAGATQVRETDGATMVYVPSGEFLMGSPEGEGNSDEWPQHTVFLDGFWIDRTEVTNRQFEMFVTATGYRTEAENEGTGGVYLSDAGKAGAGMVEWVGEVVQRADWRHPESPESSLAERLNDPVVQVSWHDAVAYCQWVGARLPTEAEWEKAACGTDGRPYPWGKVGLNCQTVVMRSCEKEWKPLQVGSKPEGASPYGGVDMFGNVSEWVADRYARDYYRSSATSNPTGPVTGMDRVLRGGGWRDPTREIRRASRTTVAPGFRSNSTGFRCVMPTSATAIPSSAAMLTPVMSPTAITTPRAMPVQIGQHGYTFEWNGEQLNYLLFLPKDYENETQKMWPLILFLHGGGSKGNTLDSLGSVALDGLPLLVKRKPNFPFIVVSPQLSVYAIDWYAALDLIDALLDQIVANYRVDTARLSVTGFSMGGEGTLLMVTRAHPDRFAAAVPVAGAFAYYIDKSNICLPKDVAFWVFHGDRDKTAPVSNAEALVKALKACSAQVQYTVFPNAGHNIWGKVYNDPALYDWLLQQRRPEK
;
A
#
# COMPACT_ATOMS: atom_id res chain seq x y z
N MET A 1 -35.39 63.55 47.84
CA MET A 1 -36.16 62.34 47.51
C MET A 1 -35.74 61.84 46.15
N SER A 2 -35.39 60.56 46.08
CA SER A 2 -35.41 59.68 44.91
C SER A 2 -34.44 59.93 43.75
N THR A 3 -33.29 59.24 43.85
CA THR A 3 -32.81 58.22 42.89
C THR A 3 -33.93 57.51 42.11
N GLN A 4 -33.63 57.03 40.88
CA GLN A 4 -34.51 56.36 39.91
C GLN A 4 -35.42 57.25 39.05
N MET A 5 -34.87 57.93 38.01
CA MET A 5 -35.53 58.07 36.70
C MET A 5 -34.71 58.84 35.65
N LYS A 6 -33.40 58.63 35.50
CA LYS A 6 -32.62 59.28 34.40
C LYS A 6 -31.54 58.40 33.78
N GLN A 7 -31.86 57.12 33.56
CA GLN A 7 -31.08 56.24 32.69
C GLN A 7 -32.07 55.30 31.99
N HIS A 8 -32.75 55.73 30.92
CA HIS A 8 -33.45 54.80 30.01
C HIS A 8 -33.85 55.39 28.64
N ILE A 9 -33.27 56.51 28.22
CA ILE A 9 -33.53 57.06 26.87
C ILE A 9 -32.23 57.65 26.32
N ARG A 10 -31.31 56.78 25.88
CA ARG A 10 -30.18 57.16 25.00
C ARG A 10 -29.49 55.97 24.29
N CYS A 11 -30.17 54.83 24.15
CA CYS A 11 -29.62 53.63 23.49
C CYS A 11 -30.50 53.01 22.39
N VAL A 12 -31.52 53.72 21.86
CA VAL A 12 -32.47 53.12 20.90
C VAL A 12 -32.35 53.69 19.47
N THR A 13 -31.40 54.59 19.19
CA THR A 13 -31.27 55.19 17.83
C THR A 13 -29.89 54.99 17.19
N MET A 14 -29.21 53.90 17.53
CA MET A 14 -27.96 53.51 16.86
C MET A 14 -27.80 51.98 16.80
N PHE A 15 -28.88 51.26 16.46
CA PHE A 15 -28.85 49.80 16.23
C PHE A 15 -29.70 49.34 15.04
N VAL A 16 -30.19 50.25 14.19
CA VAL A 16 -31.07 49.90 13.05
C VAL A 16 -30.41 50.12 11.68
N THR A 17 -29.14 50.55 11.61
CA THR A 17 -28.42 50.72 10.33
C THR A 17 -27.11 49.93 10.19
N ILE A 18 -26.81 49.01 11.13
CA ILE A 18 -25.70 48.04 11.02
C ILE A 18 -26.22 46.61 11.26
N ALA A 19 -27.41 46.31 10.75
CA ALA A 19 -27.95 44.94 10.66
C ALA A 19 -28.45 44.60 9.24
N ALA A 20 -28.21 45.50 8.27
CA ALA A 20 -28.60 45.32 6.86
C ALA A 20 -27.39 45.31 5.90
N LEU A 21 -26.16 45.16 6.41
CA LEU A 21 -24.92 45.12 5.62
C LEU A 21 -24.01 43.93 5.96
N LEU A 22 -24.54 42.89 6.62
CA LEU A 22 -23.86 41.61 6.88
C LEU A 22 -24.69 40.39 6.47
N LEU A 23 -25.59 40.55 5.50
CA LEU A 23 -26.40 39.48 4.91
C LEU A 23 -26.29 39.46 3.37
N SER A 24 -25.15 39.87 2.85
CA SER A 24 -24.80 39.72 1.43
C SER A 24 -23.59 38.79 1.31
N GLY A 25 -23.87 37.52 1.00
CA GLY A 25 -22.90 36.69 0.27
C GLY A 25 -22.14 35.60 1.04
N MET A 26 -22.78 34.81 1.89
CA MET A 26 -22.42 33.38 1.93
C MET A 26 -23.16 32.71 0.77
N ALA A 27 -22.66 32.91 -0.45
CA ALA A 27 -22.99 31.99 -1.52
C ALA A 27 -22.39 30.65 -1.09
N ALA A 28 -23.23 29.67 -0.76
CA ALA A 28 -22.81 28.29 -0.78
C ALA A 28 -22.14 28.08 -2.14
N SER A 29 -20.85 27.73 -2.17
CA SER A 29 -20.19 27.40 -3.42
C SER A 29 -20.94 26.23 -4.03
N SER A 30 -21.75 26.49 -5.05
CA SER A 30 -22.44 25.44 -5.79
C SER A 30 -21.38 24.53 -6.41
N GLU A 31 -21.50 23.21 -6.22
CA GLU A 31 -20.65 22.25 -6.92
C GLU A 31 -20.66 22.53 -8.44
N PRO A 32 -19.53 22.30 -9.15
CA PRO A 32 -19.51 22.37 -10.60
C PRO A 32 -20.57 21.44 -11.21
N PRO A 33 -21.08 21.72 -12.43
CA PRO A 33 -21.97 20.78 -13.10
C PRO A 33 -21.24 19.48 -13.44
N ALA A 34 -21.99 18.36 -13.46
CA ALA A 34 -21.46 17.06 -13.87
C ALA A 34 -20.73 17.15 -15.22
N GLY A 35 -19.50 16.64 -15.28
CA GLY A 35 -18.67 16.70 -16.48
C GLY A 35 -18.10 18.08 -16.82
N ALA A 36 -18.19 19.08 -15.92
CA ALA A 36 -17.40 20.29 -16.04
C ALA A 36 -15.92 19.94 -16.21
N THR A 37 -15.18 20.74 -16.97
CA THR A 37 -13.76 20.49 -17.24
C THR A 37 -12.88 21.56 -16.62
N GLN A 38 -11.70 21.16 -16.15
CA GLN A 38 -10.62 22.09 -15.81
C GLN A 38 -9.27 21.52 -16.24
N VAL A 39 -8.24 22.35 -16.35
CA VAL A 39 -6.89 21.92 -16.74
C VAL A 39 -5.96 22.05 -15.53
N ARG A 40 -5.24 20.97 -15.19
CA ARG A 40 -4.22 20.98 -14.15
C ARG A 40 -2.96 21.67 -14.66
N GLU A 41 -2.48 22.68 -13.93
CA GLU A 41 -1.37 23.52 -14.38
C GLU A 41 -0.03 22.74 -14.47
N THR A 42 0.20 21.79 -13.58
CA THR A 42 1.49 21.08 -13.45
C THR A 42 1.86 20.26 -14.69
N ASP A 43 0.87 19.62 -15.31
CA ASP A 43 1.07 18.65 -16.41
C ASP A 43 0.11 18.86 -17.60
N GLY A 44 -0.74 19.88 -17.55
CA GLY A 44 -1.72 20.17 -18.59
C GLY A 44 -2.85 19.14 -18.70
N ALA A 45 -3.04 18.26 -17.71
CA ALA A 45 -4.12 17.27 -17.75
C ALA A 45 -5.50 17.94 -17.74
N THR A 46 -6.35 17.59 -18.70
CA THR A 46 -7.78 17.93 -18.62
C THR A 46 -8.44 16.99 -17.63
N MET A 47 -9.13 17.53 -16.63
CA MET A 47 -9.91 16.79 -15.66
C MET A 47 -11.40 17.05 -15.86
N VAL A 48 -12.22 16.07 -15.51
CA VAL A 48 -13.68 16.16 -15.50
C VAL A 48 -14.22 16.10 -14.07
N TYR A 49 -15.30 16.82 -13.81
CA TYR A 49 -15.95 16.86 -12.51
C TYR A 49 -16.96 15.73 -12.34
N VAL A 50 -16.82 14.96 -11.25
CA VAL A 50 -17.79 13.96 -10.79
C VAL A 50 -18.50 14.51 -9.55
N PRO A 51 -19.82 14.77 -9.62
CA PRO A 51 -20.58 15.33 -8.50
C PRO A 51 -20.63 14.42 -7.28
N SER A 52 -20.84 15.01 -6.11
CA SER A 52 -21.13 14.23 -4.90
C SER A 52 -22.43 13.43 -5.05
N GLY A 53 -22.57 12.36 -4.26
CA GLY A 53 -23.79 11.57 -4.19
C GLY A 53 -23.58 10.06 -4.27
N GLU A 54 -24.70 9.34 -4.18
CA GLU A 54 -24.74 7.89 -4.12
C GLU A 54 -24.69 7.22 -5.49
N PHE A 55 -24.10 6.03 -5.55
CA PHE A 55 -24.17 5.12 -6.69
C PHE A 55 -24.12 3.66 -6.23
N LEU A 56 -24.56 2.74 -7.10
CA LEU A 56 -24.51 1.30 -6.84
C LEU A 56 -23.16 0.73 -7.28
N MET A 57 -22.26 0.43 -6.36
CA MET A 57 -20.94 -0.16 -6.66
C MET A 57 -21.03 -1.69 -6.76
N GLY A 58 -20.33 -2.28 -7.73
CA GLY A 58 -20.24 -3.73 -7.93
C GLY A 58 -21.41 -4.34 -8.71
N SER A 59 -21.42 -5.68 -8.77
CA SER A 59 -22.37 -6.49 -9.55
C SER A 59 -23.37 -7.21 -8.63
N PRO A 60 -24.63 -7.40 -9.08
CA PRO A 60 -25.56 -8.29 -8.39
C PRO A 60 -24.98 -9.69 -8.22
N GLU A 61 -25.33 -10.39 -7.13
CA GLU A 61 -24.87 -11.77 -6.93
C GLU A 61 -25.30 -12.66 -8.12
N GLY A 62 -24.34 -13.38 -8.70
CA GLY A 62 -24.53 -14.21 -9.89
C GLY A 62 -24.17 -13.53 -11.22
N GLU A 63 -23.88 -12.23 -11.24
CA GLU A 63 -23.41 -11.50 -12.43
C GLU A 63 -21.93 -11.14 -12.34
N GLY A 64 -21.10 -11.52 -13.32
CA GLY A 64 -19.66 -11.25 -13.27
C GLY A 64 -18.90 -12.19 -12.33
N ASN A 65 -17.73 -11.76 -11.86
CA ASN A 65 -16.89 -12.56 -10.96
C ASN A 65 -17.35 -12.40 -9.50
N SER A 66 -17.05 -13.41 -8.67
CA SER A 66 -17.53 -13.45 -7.27
C SER A 66 -16.99 -12.31 -6.39
N ASP A 67 -15.84 -11.75 -6.75
CA ASP A 67 -15.20 -10.64 -6.04
C ASP A 67 -15.77 -9.25 -6.39
N GLU A 68 -16.73 -9.22 -7.33
CA GLU A 68 -17.52 -8.05 -7.68
C GLU A 68 -18.82 -7.95 -6.88
N TRP A 69 -19.10 -8.96 -6.06
CA TRP A 69 -20.33 -9.08 -5.27
C TRP A 69 -20.11 -8.70 -3.80
N PRO A 70 -21.16 -8.25 -3.11
CA PRO A 70 -22.47 -7.88 -3.64
C PRO A 70 -22.46 -6.45 -4.18
N GLN A 71 -23.43 -6.16 -5.05
CA GLN A 71 -23.76 -4.78 -5.36
C GLN A 71 -24.26 -4.06 -4.10
N HIS A 72 -23.72 -2.88 -3.83
CA HIS A 72 -24.00 -2.11 -2.61
C HIS A 72 -24.01 -0.61 -2.90
N THR A 73 -24.68 0.17 -2.05
CA THR A 73 -24.75 1.63 -2.21
C THR A 73 -23.53 2.28 -1.58
N VAL A 74 -22.89 3.18 -2.33
CA VAL A 74 -21.73 3.98 -1.88
C VAL A 74 -22.00 5.45 -2.14
N PHE A 75 -21.79 6.28 -1.13
CA PHE A 75 -21.74 7.74 -1.24
C PHE A 75 -20.30 8.19 -1.48
N LEU A 76 -20.10 9.09 -2.45
CA LEU A 76 -18.82 9.78 -2.66
C LEU A 76 -19.01 11.30 -2.62
N ASP A 77 -18.04 11.99 -2.04
CA ASP A 77 -17.91 13.45 -2.19
C ASP A 77 -17.63 13.82 -3.67
N GLY A 78 -17.76 15.11 -4.00
CA GLY A 78 -17.44 15.61 -5.34
C GLY A 78 -15.93 15.68 -5.57
N PHE A 79 -15.46 15.19 -6.71
CA PHE A 79 -14.04 15.16 -7.06
C PHE A 79 -13.79 15.44 -8.55
N TRP A 80 -12.56 15.83 -8.87
CA TRP A 80 -12.03 15.93 -10.22
C TRP A 80 -11.23 14.68 -10.54
N ILE A 81 -11.41 14.12 -11.73
CA ILE A 81 -10.64 12.98 -12.24
C ILE A 81 -10.06 13.32 -13.60
N ASP A 82 -8.84 12.87 -13.87
CA ASP A 82 -8.21 13.03 -15.18
C ASP A 82 -9.11 12.42 -16.27
N ARG A 83 -9.34 13.20 -17.33
CA ARG A 83 -10.24 12.84 -18.44
C ARG A 83 -9.74 11.61 -19.19
N THR A 84 -8.43 11.45 -19.29
CA THR A 84 -7.71 10.35 -19.94
C THR A 84 -6.77 9.70 -18.95
N GLU A 85 -6.18 8.56 -19.31
CA GLU A 85 -4.95 8.08 -18.67
C GLU A 85 -3.82 9.11 -18.78
N VAL A 86 -2.85 9.02 -17.88
CA VAL A 86 -1.62 9.82 -17.94
C VAL A 86 -0.83 9.44 -19.20
N THR A 87 -0.45 10.44 -19.99
CA THR A 87 0.27 10.24 -21.25
C THR A 87 1.78 10.13 -21.05
N ASN A 88 2.47 9.56 -22.03
CA ASN A 88 3.94 9.56 -22.05
C ASN A 88 4.55 10.97 -21.97
N ARG A 89 3.94 11.97 -22.63
CA ARG A 89 4.36 13.38 -22.55
C ARG A 89 4.29 13.92 -21.12
N GLN A 90 3.19 13.64 -20.44
CA GLN A 90 2.96 14.07 -19.07
C GLN A 90 3.94 13.40 -18.11
N PHE A 91 4.15 12.09 -18.26
CA PHE A 91 5.12 11.35 -17.47
C PHE A 91 6.57 11.79 -17.72
N GLU A 92 6.89 12.17 -18.96
CA GLU A 92 8.19 12.77 -19.29
C GLU A 92 8.41 14.08 -18.54
N MET A 93 7.39 14.95 -18.43
CA MET A 93 7.48 16.18 -17.64
C MET A 93 7.83 15.88 -16.17
N PHE A 94 7.17 14.88 -15.57
CA PHE A 94 7.46 14.42 -14.22
C PHE A 94 8.90 13.96 -14.06
N VAL A 95 9.37 13.06 -14.94
CA VAL A 95 10.73 12.51 -14.86
C VAL A 95 11.79 13.58 -15.10
N THR A 96 11.56 14.50 -16.05
CA THR A 96 12.47 15.63 -16.29
C THR A 96 12.54 16.58 -15.10
N ALA A 97 11.40 16.87 -14.44
CA ALA A 97 11.35 17.79 -13.31
C ALA A 97 11.98 17.22 -12.02
N THR A 98 11.93 15.91 -11.84
CA THR A 98 12.28 15.26 -10.55
C THR A 98 13.54 14.40 -10.62
N GLY A 99 13.97 13.99 -11.81
CA GLY A 99 15.00 12.96 -11.97
C GLY A 99 14.53 11.57 -11.56
N TYR A 100 13.21 11.34 -11.45
CA TYR A 100 12.64 10.07 -11.02
C TYR A 100 13.05 8.91 -11.93
N ARG A 101 13.37 7.76 -11.32
CA ARG A 101 13.60 6.49 -12.03
C ARG A 101 12.55 5.49 -11.60
N THR A 102 11.83 4.95 -12.57
CA THR A 102 10.79 3.94 -12.33
C THR A 102 11.35 2.64 -11.76
N GLU A 103 10.50 1.84 -11.14
CA GLU A 103 10.89 0.49 -10.69
C GLU A 103 11.41 -0.36 -11.86
N ALA A 104 10.82 -0.23 -13.05
CA ALA A 104 11.31 -0.91 -14.27
C ALA A 104 12.75 -0.51 -14.62
N GLU A 105 13.07 0.79 -14.56
CA GLU A 105 14.43 1.30 -14.82
C GLU A 105 15.43 0.89 -13.72
N ASN A 106 15.00 0.82 -12.46
CA ASN A 106 15.85 0.45 -11.34
C ASN A 106 16.18 -1.06 -11.35
N GLU A 107 15.21 -1.90 -11.68
CA GLU A 107 15.40 -3.35 -11.80
C GLU A 107 15.94 -3.77 -13.18
N GLY A 108 15.88 -2.87 -14.17
CA GLY A 108 16.34 -3.11 -15.53
C GLY A 108 15.45 -4.07 -16.33
N THR A 109 14.19 -4.28 -15.90
CA THR A 109 13.25 -5.20 -16.55
C THR A 109 11.80 -4.74 -16.44
N GLY A 110 11.01 -5.09 -17.46
CA GLY A 110 9.57 -4.82 -17.53
C GLY A 110 8.79 -6.00 -18.12
N GLY A 111 7.50 -6.10 -17.78
CA GLY A 111 6.62 -7.15 -18.30
C GLY A 111 6.07 -6.79 -19.68
N VAL A 112 6.20 -7.67 -20.66
CA VAL A 112 5.73 -7.39 -22.03
C VAL A 112 4.77 -8.47 -22.51
N TYR A 113 3.61 -8.04 -22.96
CA TYR A 113 2.67 -8.85 -23.73
C TYR A 113 2.88 -8.59 -25.22
N LEU A 114 3.14 -9.65 -25.99
CA LEU A 114 3.37 -9.61 -27.43
C LEU A 114 2.33 -10.47 -28.17
N SER A 115 2.07 -10.15 -29.44
CA SER A 115 1.23 -10.99 -30.30
C SER A 115 1.97 -12.26 -30.75
N ASP A 116 1.23 -13.37 -30.94
CA ASP A 116 1.72 -14.67 -31.43
C ASP A 116 2.41 -14.63 -32.82
N ALA A 117 2.50 -13.47 -33.49
CA ALA A 117 3.17 -13.32 -34.78
C ALA A 117 4.69 -13.59 -34.73
N GLY A 118 5.29 -13.76 -33.54
CA GLY A 118 6.66 -14.22 -33.34
C GLY A 118 6.81 -15.70 -32.90
N LYS A 119 5.73 -16.41 -32.56
CA LYS A 119 5.80 -17.79 -32.04
C LYS A 119 4.74 -18.68 -32.67
N ALA A 120 5.08 -19.22 -33.83
CA ALA A 120 4.32 -20.33 -34.41
C ALA A 120 4.39 -21.56 -33.49
N GLY A 121 3.28 -21.89 -32.82
CA GLY A 121 2.98 -23.25 -32.37
C GLY A 121 2.96 -23.49 -30.85
N ALA A 122 1.93 -23.02 -30.15
CA ALA A 122 1.41 -23.72 -28.96
C ALA A 122 -0.04 -23.27 -28.69
N GLY A 123 -0.97 -24.22 -28.62
CA GLY A 123 -2.35 -23.98 -28.21
C GLY A 123 -2.48 -23.57 -26.74
N MET A 124 -3.56 -22.87 -26.42
CA MET A 124 -4.02 -22.47 -25.07
C MET A 124 -2.91 -22.35 -24.02
N VAL A 125 -2.15 -21.26 -24.07
CA VAL A 125 -1.13 -20.94 -23.07
C VAL A 125 -1.71 -19.92 -22.08
N GLU A 126 -1.59 -20.24 -20.80
CA GLU A 126 -1.88 -19.40 -19.65
C GLU A 126 -0.86 -18.23 -19.65
N TRP A 127 -1.32 -17.01 -19.95
CA TRP A 127 -0.49 -15.88 -20.41
C TRP A 127 0.28 -15.19 -19.27
N VAL A 128 1.54 -15.56 -19.08
CA VAL A 128 2.51 -14.74 -18.31
C VAL A 128 3.30 -13.90 -19.31
N GLY A 129 3.24 -12.57 -19.18
CA GLY A 129 4.07 -11.66 -19.98
C GLY A 129 5.56 -11.98 -19.82
N GLU A 130 6.35 -11.78 -20.87
CA GLU A 130 7.80 -12.02 -20.78
C GLU A 130 8.45 -10.89 -19.99
N VAL A 131 9.38 -11.25 -19.10
CA VAL A 131 10.26 -10.28 -18.46
C VAL A 131 11.33 -9.90 -19.47
N VAL A 132 11.22 -8.68 -20.02
CA VAL A 132 12.12 -8.18 -21.06
C VAL A 132 13.15 -7.24 -20.42
N GLN A 133 14.42 -7.50 -20.73
CA GLN A 133 15.54 -6.66 -20.29
C GLN A 133 15.42 -5.26 -20.89
N ARG A 134 15.59 -4.24 -20.05
CA ARG A 134 15.48 -2.82 -20.39
C ARG A 134 14.14 -2.44 -21.04
N ALA A 135 13.09 -3.21 -20.80
CA ALA A 135 11.74 -2.74 -21.03
C ALA A 135 11.33 -1.83 -19.87
N ASP A 136 10.96 -0.60 -20.19
CA ASP A 136 10.55 0.45 -19.25
C ASP A 136 9.60 1.43 -19.96
N TRP A 137 9.20 2.50 -19.30
CA TRP A 137 8.23 3.44 -19.87
C TRP A 137 8.72 4.17 -21.13
N ARG A 138 10.04 4.30 -21.33
CA ARG A 138 10.63 4.86 -22.57
C ARG A 138 10.79 3.82 -23.66
N HIS A 139 10.91 2.56 -23.25
CA HIS A 139 11.14 1.39 -24.08
C HIS A 139 10.08 0.30 -23.79
N PRO A 140 8.78 0.52 -24.12
CA PRO A 140 7.69 -0.26 -23.53
C PRO A 140 7.65 -1.74 -23.93
N GLU A 141 8.19 -2.11 -25.09
CA GLU A 141 8.16 -3.48 -25.60
C GLU A 141 9.55 -4.14 -25.67
N SER A 142 10.61 -3.36 -25.89
CA SER A 142 12.00 -3.85 -26.01
C SER A 142 13.01 -2.69 -25.93
N PRO A 143 14.32 -2.95 -25.74
CA PRO A 143 15.35 -1.90 -25.76
C PRO A 143 15.37 -1.02 -27.03
N GLU A 144 14.84 -1.55 -28.15
CA GLU A 144 14.76 -0.87 -29.45
C GLU A 144 13.46 -0.08 -29.63
N SER A 145 12.42 -0.37 -28.84
CA SER A 145 11.17 0.40 -28.85
C SER A 145 11.41 1.84 -28.33
N SER A 146 10.57 2.80 -28.72
CA SER A 146 10.74 4.19 -28.30
C SER A 146 9.43 4.97 -28.27
N LEU A 147 9.47 6.17 -27.70
CA LEU A 147 8.33 7.10 -27.59
C LEU A 147 8.13 8.03 -28.79
N ALA A 148 8.91 7.89 -29.88
CA ALA A 148 8.99 8.86 -30.97
C ALA A 148 7.63 9.27 -31.58
N GLU A 149 6.62 8.38 -31.53
CA GLU A 149 5.27 8.62 -32.04
C GLU A 149 4.17 8.38 -30.98
N ARG A 150 4.57 8.21 -29.72
CA ARG A 150 3.73 7.70 -28.63
C ARG A 150 3.58 8.67 -27.46
N LEU A 151 3.94 9.94 -27.67
CA LEU A 151 3.84 10.96 -26.62
C LEU A 151 2.41 11.17 -26.10
N ASN A 152 1.39 10.84 -26.89
CA ASN A 152 -0.02 10.92 -26.50
C ASN A 152 -0.64 9.54 -26.21
N ASP A 153 0.14 8.47 -26.24
CA ASP A 153 -0.28 7.16 -25.74
C ASP A 153 -0.25 7.19 -24.19
N PRO A 154 -1.04 6.32 -23.52
CA PRO A 154 -0.92 6.15 -22.08
C PRO A 154 0.50 5.71 -21.72
N VAL A 155 1.04 6.25 -20.63
CA VAL A 155 2.27 5.74 -20.05
C VAL A 155 2.01 4.33 -19.51
N VAL A 156 2.93 3.42 -19.82
CA VAL A 156 2.90 2.01 -19.41
C VAL A 156 4.26 1.61 -18.83
N GLN A 157 4.42 0.34 -18.41
CA GLN A 157 5.60 -0.11 -17.65
C GLN A 157 5.79 0.64 -16.32
N VAL A 158 4.69 1.14 -15.76
CA VAL A 158 4.65 1.86 -14.47
C VAL A 158 4.03 0.98 -13.39
N SER A 159 4.71 0.90 -12.26
CA SER A 159 4.21 0.26 -11.04
C SER A 159 3.15 1.12 -10.36
N TRP A 160 2.48 0.57 -9.34
CA TRP A 160 1.61 1.34 -8.47
C TRP A 160 2.38 2.45 -7.74
N HIS A 161 3.64 2.19 -7.35
CA HIS A 161 4.49 3.20 -6.69
C HIS A 161 4.86 4.35 -7.63
N ASP A 162 5.16 4.04 -8.89
CA ASP A 162 5.44 5.05 -9.93
C ASP A 162 4.21 5.94 -10.18
N ALA A 163 3.03 5.33 -10.24
CA ALA A 163 1.76 6.01 -10.41
C ALA A 163 1.43 6.94 -9.22
N VAL A 164 1.67 6.47 -7.98
CA VAL A 164 1.52 7.29 -6.77
C VAL A 164 2.50 8.47 -6.77
N ALA A 165 3.77 8.24 -7.10
CA ALA A 165 4.78 9.29 -7.14
C ALA A 165 4.42 10.39 -8.17
N TYR A 166 3.94 9.99 -9.35
CA TYR A 166 3.45 10.93 -10.35
C TYR A 166 2.24 11.72 -9.84
N CYS A 167 1.21 11.04 -9.33
CA CYS A 167 0.01 11.74 -8.87
C CYS A 167 0.32 12.71 -7.73
N GLN A 168 1.21 12.35 -6.80
CA GLN A 168 1.66 13.26 -5.75
C GLN A 168 2.40 14.48 -6.31
N TRP A 169 3.26 14.30 -7.31
CA TRP A 169 4.00 15.40 -7.95
C TRP A 169 3.06 16.43 -8.59
N VAL A 170 1.98 15.99 -9.23
CA VAL A 170 0.98 16.90 -9.81
C VAL A 170 0.01 17.49 -8.77
N GLY A 171 0.19 17.21 -7.48
CA GLY A 171 -0.72 17.68 -6.43
C GLY A 171 -2.05 16.91 -6.39
N ALA A 172 -2.05 15.66 -6.86
CA ALA A 172 -3.19 14.75 -6.93
C ALA A 172 -2.91 13.45 -6.16
N ARG A 173 -3.81 12.47 -6.31
CA ARG A 173 -3.63 11.08 -5.85
C ARG A 173 -4.24 10.10 -6.85
N LEU A 174 -4.00 8.80 -6.68
CA LEU A 174 -4.77 7.79 -7.40
C LEU A 174 -6.26 7.83 -6.97
N PRO A 175 -7.20 7.54 -7.89
CA PRO A 175 -8.60 7.32 -7.54
C PRO A 175 -8.73 6.14 -6.58
N THR A 176 -9.70 6.20 -5.69
CA THR A 176 -10.21 4.97 -5.06
C THR A 176 -10.92 4.10 -6.10
N GLU A 177 -11.06 2.81 -5.83
CA GLU A 177 -11.81 1.89 -6.67
C GLU A 177 -13.26 2.37 -6.88
N ALA A 178 -13.86 2.93 -5.83
CA ALA A 178 -15.21 3.49 -5.88
C ALA A 178 -15.29 4.76 -6.74
N GLU A 179 -14.35 5.70 -6.57
CA GLU A 179 -14.27 6.92 -7.39
C GLU A 179 -14.11 6.57 -8.86
N TRP A 180 -13.25 5.61 -9.17
CA TRP A 180 -13.03 5.14 -10.53
C TRP A 180 -14.32 4.55 -11.14
N GLU A 181 -15.01 3.67 -10.41
CA GLU A 181 -16.23 3.03 -10.92
C GLU A 181 -17.37 4.03 -11.10
N LYS A 182 -17.54 4.97 -10.17
CA LYS A 182 -18.52 6.06 -10.31
C LYS A 182 -18.17 6.93 -11.52
N ALA A 183 -16.91 7.36 -11.66
CA ALA A 183 -16.47 8.18 -12.79
C ALA A 183 -16.70 7.49 -14.15
N ALA A 184 -16.57 6.16 -14.20
CA ALA A 184 -16.74 5.38 -15.42
C ALA A 184 -18.22 5.25 -15.83
N CYS A 185 -19.15 5.03 -14.89
CA CYS A 185 -20.52 4.61 -15.23
C CYS A 185 -21.63 5.50 -14.68
N GLY A 186 -21.34 6.46 -13.80
CA GLY A 186 -22.37 7.31 -13.20
C GLY A 186 -23.30 6.59 -12.22
N THR A 187 -24.51 7.12 -12.03
CA THR A 187 -25.44 6.69 -10.97
C THR A 187 -26.67 5.94 -11.47
N ASP A 188 -26.88 5.82 -12.78
CA ASP A 188 -28.11 5.29 -13.39
C ASP A 188 -28.10 3.78 -13.64
N GLY A 189 -27.05 3.08 -13.16
CA GLY A 189 -26.94 1.62 -13.26
C GLY A 189 -26.63 1.10 -14.67
N ARG A 190 -26.14 1.94 -15.59
CA ARG A 190 -25.73 1.50 -16.93
C ARG A 190 -24.60 0.44 -16.87
N PRO A 191 -24.61 -0.57 -17.74
CA PRO A 191 -23.57 -1.61 -17.76
C PRO A 191 -22.25 -1.13 -18.38
N TYR A 192 -22.30 -0.09 -19.22
CA TYR A 192 -21.14 0.50 -19.90
C TYR A 192 -21.16 2.03 -19.79
N PRO A 193 -20.00 2.74 -19.87
CA PRO A 193 -19.91 4.20 -19.76
C PRO A 193 -20.87 4.95 -20.70
N TRP A 194 -20.95 4.49 -21.95
CA TRP A 194 -21.79 5.04 -23.02
C TRP A 194 -23.24 4.51 -23.02
N GLY A 195 -23.64 3.68 -22.05
CA GLY A 195 -25.01 3.23 -21.86
C GLY A 195 -25.21 1.72 -21.98
N LYS A 196 -26.30 1.30 -22.64
CA LYS A 196 -26.76 -0.11 -22.70
C LYS A 196 -26.28 -0.89 -23.92
N VAL A 197 -25.66 -0.22 -24.90
CA VAL A 197 -25.14 -0.87 -26.11
C VAL A 197 -23.85 -1.61 -25.76
N GLY A 198 -23.76 -2.88 -26.17
CA GLY A 198 -22.60 -3.74 -25.89
C GLY A 198 -21.27 -3.21 -26.45
N LEU A 199 -20.18 -3.82 -25.98
CA LEU A 199 -18.81 -3.50 -26.39
C LEU A 199 -18.62 -3.63 -27.91
N ASN A 200 -18.00 -2.62 -28.51
CA ASN A 200 -17.61 -2.62 -29.92
C ASN A 200 -16.32 -1.80 -30.11
N CYS A 201 -15.68 -1.93 -31.27
CA CYS A 201 -14.39 -1.30 -31.52
C CYS A 201 -14.48 0.21 -31.80
N GLN A 202 -15.68 0.80 -31.85
CA GLN A 202 -15.89 2.26 -31.91
C GLN A 202 -15.85 2.89 -30.52
N THR A 203 -16.26 2.15 -29.49
CA THR A 203 -16.36 2.68 -28.12
C THR A 203 -15.23 2.22 -27.19
N VAL A 204 -14.52 1.13 -27.50
CA VAL A 204 -13.48 0.59 -26.62
C VAL A 204 -12.28 0.00 -27.38
N VAL A 205 -11.10 0.15 -26.79
CA VAL A 205 -9.85 -0.51 -27.20
C VAL A 205 -9.71 -1.82 -26.41
N MET A 206 -9.88 -2.97 -27.07
CA MET A 206 -9.88 -4.30 -26.43
C MET A 206 -9.28 -5.37 -27.35
N ARG A 207 -9.07 -6.59 -26.84
CA ARG A 207 -8.38 -7.67 -27.57
C ARG A 207 -8.92 -7.96 -28.97
N SER A 208 -10.23 -7.96 -29.14
CA SER A 208 -10.84 -8.25 -30.44
C SER A 208 -10.68 -7.11 -31.46
N CYS A 209 -10.27 -5.92 -31.01
CA CYS A 209 -10.09 -4.73 -31.83
C CYS A 209 -8.62 -4.48 -32.19
N GLU A 210 -7.70 -4.78 -31.27
CA GLU A 210 -6.30 -4.41 -31.40
C GLU A 210 -5.44 -5.45 -32.11
N LYS A 211 -5.05 -5.12 -33.34
CA LYS A 211 -4.21 -5.98 -34.20
C LYS A 211 -2.73 -5.86 -33.89
N GLU A 212 -2.31 -4.70 -33.40
CA GLU A 212 -0.90 -4.39 -33.14
C GLU A 212 -0.46 -4.73 -31.70
N TRP A 213 -1.39 -5.21 -30.85
CA TRP A 213 -1.10 -5.62 -29.46
C TRP A 213 -0.35 -4.55 -28.67
N LYS A 214 -0.84 -3.31 -28.74
CA LYS A 214 -0.31 -2.14 -28.05
C LYS A 214 -1.44 -1.16 -27.71
N PRO A 215 -1.24 -0.24 -26.76
CA PRO A 215 -2.22 0.81 -26.49
C PRO A 215 -2.37 1.76 -27.69
N LEU A 216 -3.51 2.44 -27.76
CA LEU A 216 -3.74 3.55 -28.67
C LEU A 216 -3.58 4.88 -27.94
N GLN A 217 -3.50 5.96 -28.72
CA GLN A 217 -3.54 7.32 -28.19
C GLN A 217 -4.76 7.51 -27.28
N VAL A 218 -4.55 8.19 -26.15
CA VAL A 218 -5.63 8.49 -25.23
C VAL A 218 -6.70 9.35 -25.90
N GLY A 219 -7.96 9.10 -25.56
CA GLY A 219 -9.14 9.70 -26.16
C GLY A 219 -9.46 9.24 -27.58
N SER A 220 -8.84 8.16 -28.08
CA SER A 220 -9.08 7.64 -29.44
C SER A 220 -10.50 7.10 -29.64
N LYS A 221 -11.23 6.79 -28.56
CA LYS A 221 -12.63 6.32 -28.57
C LYS A 221 -13.56 7.33 -27.89
N PRO A 222 -13.83 8.51 -28.49
CA PRO A 222 -14.67 9.53 -27.87
C PRO A 222 -16.12 9.09 -27.67
N GLU A 223 -16.63 8.16 -28.48
CA GLU A 223 -17.95 7.54 -28.29
C GLU A 223 -18.01 6.63 -27.05
N GLY A 224 -16.85 6.25 -26.50
CA GLY A 224 -16.69 5.51 -25.26
C GLY A 224 -16.72 6.39 -24.01
N ALA A 225 -16.96 7.70 -24.14
CA ALA A 225 -16.96 8.61 -23.00
C ALA A 225 -17.96 8.21 -21.91
N SER A 226 -17.54 8.40 -20.66
CA SER A 226 -18.37 8.24 -19.49
C SER A 226 -19.45 9.33 -19.41
N PRO A 227 -20.47 9.17 -18.55
CA PRO A 227 -21.49 10.20 -18.34
C PRO A 227 -20.90 11.55 -17.88
N TYR A 228 -19.69 11.53 -17.34
CA TYR A 228 -18.95 12.71 -16.88
C TYR A 228 -17.89 13.17 -17.88
N GLY A 229 -17.76 12.54 -19.05
CA GLY A 229 -16.85 12.95 -20.11
C GLY A 229 -15.43 12.39 -20.03
N GLY A 230 -15.14 11.52 -19.06
CA GLY A 230 -13.90 10.73 -19.01
C GLY A 230 -13.88 9.70 -20.13
N VAL A 231 -12.77 9.57 -20.84
CA VAL A 231 -12.60 8.66 -21.98
C VAL A 231 -11.62 7.55 -21.61
N ASP A 232 -11.72 6.44 -22.34
CA ASP A 232 -10.91 5.22 -22.14
C ASP A 232 -10.97 4.66 -20.71
N MET A 233 -12.03 4.99 -19.95
CA MET A 233 -12.27 4.36 -18.66
C MET A 233 -12.40 2.84 -18.82
N PHE A 234 -12.96 2.36 -19.93
CA PHE A 234 -12.97 0.94 -20.27
C PHE A 234 -12.01 0.70 -21.43
N GLY A 235 -11.16 -0.32 -21.29
CA GLY A 235 -10.18 -0.70 -22.31
C GLY A 235 -8.97 0.22 -22.37
N ASN A 236 -8.25 0.14 -23.49
CA ASN A 236 -6.92 0.72 -23.70
C ASN A 236 -5.89 0.14 -22.75
N VAL A 237 -5.72 0.65 -21.54
CA VAL A 237 -4.84 0.05 -20.52
C VAL A 237 -5.59 -0.18 -19.22
N SER A 238 -5.21 -1.23 -18.49
CA SER A 238 -5.69 -1.38 -17.12
C SER A 238 -5.13 -0.26 -16.24
N GLU A 239 -5.94 0.27 -15.34
CA GLU A 239 -5.58 1.44 -14.55
C GLU A 239 -5.40 1.12 -13.07
N TRP A 240 -4.28 1.59 -12.50
CA TRP A 240 -4.07 1.56 -11.06
C TRP A 240 -5.09 2.43 -10.31
N VAL A 241 -5.64 1.87 -9.23
CA VAL A 241 -6.39 2.62 -8.21
C VAL A 241 -5.68 2.53 -6.85
N ALA A 242 -6.06 3.36 -5.88
CA ALA A 242 -5.43 3.44 -4.57
C ALA A 242 -5.64 2.16 -3.74
N ASP A 243 -6.78 1.51 -3.90
CA ASP A 243 -7.27 0.43 -3.05
C ASP A 243 -6.37 -0.81 -3.08
N ARG A 244 -6.20 -1.41 -1.90
CA ARG A 244 -5.71 -2.78 -1.79
C ARG A 244 -6.80 -3.73 -2.27
N TYR A 245 -6.42 -4.89 -2.82
CA TYR A 245 -7.39 -5.91 -3.18
C TYR A 245 -7.74 -6.79 -1.97
N ALA A 246 -9.04 -6.99 -1.75
CA ALA A 246 -9.56 -8.15 -1.05
C ALA A 246 -10.83 -8.64 -1.73
N ARG A 247 -10.88 -9.97 -1.92
CA ARG A 247 -11.96 -10.66 -2.64
C ARG A 247 -13.35 -10.30 -2.11
N ASP A 248 -13.53 -10.33 -0.79
CA ASP A 248 -14.84 -10.17 -0.17
C ASP A 248 -15.10 -8.74 0.35
N TYR A 249 -14.26 -7.75 -0.02
CA TYR A 249 -14.34 -6.41 0.57
C TYR A 249 -15.72 -5.75 0.40
N TYR A 250 -16.40 -5.96 -0.72
CA TYR A 250 -17.71 -5.36 -1.00
C TYR A 250 -18.77 -5.77 0.02
N ARG A 251 -18.64 -6.93 0.68
CA ARG A 251 -19.56 -7.38 1.75
C ARG A 251 -19.46 -6.55 3.02
N SER A 252 -18.32 -5.91 3.23
CA SER A 252 -18.00 -5.12 4.43
C SER A 252 -17.56 -3.69 4.10
N SER A 253 -17.84 -3.22 2.88
CA SER A 253 -17.39 -1.93 2.38
C SER A 253 -18.03 -0.79 3.19
N ALA A 254 -17.25 0.26 3.45
CA ALA A 254 -17.80 1.48 4.02
C ALA A 254 -18.78 2.13 3.02
N THR A 255 -19.89 2.66 3.53
CA THR A 255 -20.94 3.25 2.68
C THR A 255 -20.61 4.67 2.23
N SER A 256 -19.58 5.31 2.78
CA SER A 256 -19.19 6.69 2.46
C SER A 256 -17.68 6.75 2.22
N ASN A 257 -17.29 7.26 1.05
CA ASN A 257 -15.89 7.42 0.62
C ASN A 257 -14.99 6.20 0.93
N PRO A 258 -15.36 4.96 0.53
CA PRO A 258 -14.56 3.78 0.81
C PRO A 258 -13.19 3.87 0.13
N THR A 259 -12.15 3.50 0.87
CA THR A 259 -10.74 3.52 0.42
C THR A 259 -10.16 2.11 0.28
N GLY A 260 -11.03 1.11 0.15
CA GLY A 260 -10.64 -0.30 0.09
C GLY A 260 -10.38 -0.91 1.47
N PRO A 261 -10.04 -2.22 1.51
CA PRO A 261 -9.66 -2.90 2.73
C PRO A 261 -8.36 -2.31 3.29
N VAL A 262 -8.29 -2.22 4.62
CA VAL A 262 -7.08 -1.75 5.33
C VAL A 262 -5.88 -2.66 5.02
N THR A 263 -6.11 -3.95 4.83
CA THR A 263 -5.07 -4.97 4.58
C THR A 263 -5.23 -5.61 3.20
N GLY A 264 -4.11 -5.96 2.56
CA GLY A 264 -4.08 -6.65 1.26
C GLY A 264 -2.69 -6.58 0.62
N MET A 265 -2.26 -7.68 0.01
CA MET A 265 -0.93 -7.83 -0.63
C MET A 265 -0.85 -7.04 -1.93
N ASP A 266 -1.94 -7.09 -2.67
CA ASP A 266 -2.04 -6.63 -4.03
C ASP A 266 -2.86 -5.34 -4.11
N ARG A 267 -2.73 -4.65 -5.23
CA ARG A 267 -3.48 -3.45 -5.57
C ARG A 267 -4.49 -3.78 -6.66
N VAL A 268 -5.59 -3.03 -6.67
CA VAL A 268 -6.63 -3.22 -7.67
C VAL A 268 -6.24 -2.54 -8.99
N LEU A 269 -6.55 -3.23 -10.10
CA LEU A 269 -6.60 -2.69 -11.45
C LEU A 269 -8.05 -2.67 -11.95
N ARG A 270 -8.41 -1.60 -12.67
CA ARG A 270 -9.74 -1.40 -13.25
C ARG A 270 -9.68 -1.18 -14.76
N GLY A 271 -10.82 -1.33 -15.44
CA GLY A 271 -11.03 -0.99 -16.86
C GLY A 271 -10.66 -2.06 -17.89
N GLY A 272 -9.63 -2.86 -17.61
CA GLY A 272 -9.05 -3.78 -18.59
C GLY A 272 -8.44 -3.03 -19.78
N GLY A 273 -7.88 -3.73 -20.76
CA GLY A 273 -7.16 -3.08 -21.85
C GLY A 273 -7.21 -3.75 -23.21
N TRP A 274 -6.35 -3.26 -24.11
CA TRP A 274 -6.16 -3.72 -25.48
C TRP A 274 -5.87 -5.22 -25.58
N ARG A 275 -5.36 -5.87 -24.53
CA ARG A 275 -5.09 -7.31 -24.48
C ARG A 275 -6.22 -8.15 -23.89
N ASP A 276 -7.20 -7.51 -23.26
CA ASP A 276 -8.17 -8.21 -22.43
C ASP A 276 -9.44 -8.56 -23.21
N PRO A 277 -10.03 -9.74 -22.94
CA PRO A 277 -11.29 -10.14 -23.54
C PRO A 277 -12.46 -9.33 -22.94
N THR A 278 -13.59 -9.32 -23.65
CA THR A 278 -14.82 -8.60 -23.26
C THR A 278 -15.30 -8.86 -21.82
N ARG A 279 -15.04 -10.05 -21.27
CA ARG A 279 -15.38 -10.40 -19.89
C ARG A 279 -14.60 -9.59 -18.83
N GLU A 280 -13.47 -9.01 -19.17
CA GLU A 280 -12.69 -8.14 -18.28
C GLU A 280 -13.02 -6.66 -18.48
N ILE A 281 -13.68 -6.32 -19.60
CA ILE A 281 -14.11 -4.96 -19.94
C ILE A 281 -15.55 -4.73 -19.44
N ARG A 282 -15.74 -4.85 -18.13
CA ARG A 282 -17.05 -4.63 -17.47
C ARG A 282 -16.91 -3.63 -16.35
N ARG A 283 -18.01 -2.96 -16.03
CA ARG A 283 -18.13 -1.96 -14.97
C ARG A 283 -17.49 -2.36 -13.65
N ALA A 284 -17.94 -3.49 -13.11
CA ALA A 284 -17.51 -3.98 -11.82
C ALA A 284 -16.28 -4.89 -11.92
N SER A 285 -15.76 -5.14 -13.14
CA SER A 285 -14.58 -5.97 -13.32
C SER A 285 -13.42 -5.34 -12.57
N ARG A 286 -12.75 -6.17 -11.77
CA ARG A 286 -11.60 -5.80 -10.97
C ARG A 286 -10.57 -6.90 -11.09
N THR A 287 -9.31 -6.51 -11.25
CA THR A 287 -8.17 -7.43 -11.26
C THR A 287 -7.23 -7.04 -10.13
N THR A 288 -6.41 -7.99 -9.70
CA THR A 288 -5.46 -7.82 -8.61
C THR A 288 -4.06 -8.21 -9.06
N VAL A 289 -3.08 -7.39 -8.72
CA VAL A 289 -1.66 -7.64 -8.98
C VAL A 289 -0.81 -6.99 -7.88
N ALA A 290 0.40 -7.50 -7.67
CA ALA A 290 1.33 -6.93 -6.71
C ALA A 290 1.63 -5.45 -7.05
N PRO A 291 1.88 -4.57 -6.06
CA PRO A 291 2.08 -3.15 -6.30
C PRO A 291 3.29 -2.82 -7.19
N GLY A 292 4.32 -3.69 -7.21
CA GLY A 292 5.48 -3.54 -8.10
C GLY A 292 5.30 -4.17 -9.49
N PHE A 293 4.14 -4.75 -9.78
CA PHE A 293 3.82 -5.24 -11.12
C PHE A 293 3.86 -4.07 -12.11
N ARG A 294 4.39 -4.31 -13.30
CA ARG A 294 4.44 -3.33 -14.38
C ARG A 294 4.43 -4.05 -15.72
N SER A 295 3.67 -3.52 -16.66
CA SER A 295 3.59 -4.09 -17.99
C SER A 295 3.27 -3.07 -19.07
N ASN A 296 3.45 -3.42 -20.34
CA ASN A 296 3.01 -2.63 -21.50
C ASN A 296 1.47 -2.54 -21.67
N SER A 297 0.70 -3.00 -20.68
CA SER A 297 -0.77 -2.98 -20.68
C SER A 297 -1.37 -2.32 -19.44
N THR A 298 -0.53 -1.71 -18.60
CA THR A 298 -0.93 -1.15 -17.30
C THR A 298 -0.46 0.30 -17.21
N GLY A 299 -1.41 1.21 -16.98
CA GLY A 299 -1.20 2.64 -16.76
C GLY A 299 -2.01 3.13 -15.57
N PHE A 300 -2.37 4.42 -15.55
CA PHE A 300 -3.15 5.01 -14.47
C PHE A 300 -3.69 6.40 -14.86
N ARG A 301 -4.57 6.93 -14.02
CA ARG A 301 -5.06 8.32 -14.05
C ARG A 301 -5.15 8.88 -12.62
N CYS A 302 -5.14 10.19 -12.44
CA CYS A 302 -5.18 10.81 -11.11
C CYS A 302 -6.55 11.46 -10.79
N VAL A 303 -6.78 11.72 -9.50
CA VAL A 303 -7.93 12.49 -8.98
C VAL A 303 -7.49 13.59 -8.02
N MET A 304 -8.30 14.64 -7.92
CA MET A 304 -8.16 15.74 -6.96
C MET A 304 -9.49 16.06 -6.27
N PRO A 305 -9.48 16.47 -4.99
CA PRO A 305 -10.70 16.93 -4.33
C PRO A 305 -11.23 18.24 -4.95
N THR A 306 -12.51 18.53 -4.74
CA THR A 306 -13.19 19.78 -5.16
C THR A 306 -12.74 21.02 -4.40
N SER A 307 -12.34 20.84 -3.15
CA SER A 307 -11.85 21.91 -2.30
C SER A 307 -10.33 21.94 -2.38
N ALA A 308 -9.75 23.13 -2.57
CA ALA A 308 -8.32 23.37 -2.39
C ALA A 308 -7.89 23.25 -0.91
N THR A 309 -8.31 22.19 -0.23
CA THR A 309 -7.55 21.64 0.88
C THR A 309 -6.35 20.96 0.26
N ALA A 310 -5.27 21.73 0.18
CA ALA A 310 -3.96 21.28 -0.26
C ALA A 310 -3.66 19.87 0.28
N ILE A 311 -3.25 18.98 -0.62
CA ILE A 311 -2.36 17.88 -0.23
C ILE A 311 -1.18 18.54 0.49
N PRO A 312 -0.80 18.14 1.71
CA PRO A 312 0.36 18.72 2.35
C PRO A 312 1.60 18.35 1.52
N SER A 313 2.04 19.30 0.69
CA SER A 313 3.32 19.22 0.00
C SER A 313 4.41 19.47 1.05
N SER A 314 5.34 18.54 1.12
CA SER A 314 6.47 18.55 2.02
C SER A 314 7.53 19.53 1.50
N ALA A 315 7.35 20.83 1.70
CA ALA A 315 8.44 21.82 1.70
C ALA A 315 7.97 23.21 2.16
N ALA A 316 8.60 23.67 3.24
CA ALA A 316 8.62 25.04 3.79
C ALA A 316 7.35 25.57 4.51
N MET A 317 7.40 25.55 5.85
CA MET A 317 6.90 26.68 6.65
C MET A 317 7.90 27.02 7.78
N LEU A 318 8.71 28.06 7.53
CA LEU A 318 9.34 28.87 8.55
C LEU A 318 8.40 30.05 8.88
N THR A 319 7.69 29.96 10.01
CA THR A 319 7.18 31.04 10.90
C THR A 319 6.08 32.00 10.41
N PRO A 320 5.32 32.70 11.29
CA PRO A 320 5.13 32.53 12.73
C PRO A 320 3.64 32.27 13.10
N VAL A 321 3.39 31.28 13.95
CA VAL A 321 2.06 31.04 14.55
C VAL A 321 1.90 31.92 15.79
N MET A 322 0.72 32.55 15.88
CA MET A 322 0.27 33.27 17.08
C MET A 322 0.34 32.36 18.32
N SER A 323 0.66 33.01 19.44
CA SER A 323 0.92 32.45 20.76
C SER A 323 -0.15 31.48 21.34
N PRO A 324 0.24 30.70 22.37
CA PRO A 324 -0.04 29.29 22.44
C PRO A 324 -1.25 28.95 23.30
N THR A 325 -2.00 27.95 22.88
CA THR A 325 -2.74 27.10 23.81
C THR A 325 -2.30 25.66 23.57
N ALA A 326 -1.33 25.24 24.37
CA ALA A 326 -0.86 23.88 24.63
C ALA A 326 -0.88 22.89 23.45
N ILE A 327 0.18 22.95 22.63
CA ILE A 327 0.71 21.77 21.96
C ILE A 327 1.15 20.81 23.07
N THR A 328 0.46 19.69 23.22
CA THR A 328 1.06 18.51 23.86
C THR A 328 2.26 18.11 23.02
N THR A 329 3.46 18.29 23.59
CA THR A 329 4.69 17.58 23.26
C THR A 329 4.38 16.16 22.78
N PRO A 330 5.12 15.55 21.82
CA PRO A 330 5.07 14.11 21.65
C PRO A 330 5.24 13.54 23.05
N ARG A 331 4.21 12.87 23.56
CA ARG A 331 4.28 12.32 24.91
C ARG A 331 5.47 11.39 24.88
N ALA A 332 6.53 11.72 25.62
CA ALA A 332 7.68 10.86 25.75
C ALA A 332 7.16 9.45 26.07
N MET A 333 7.50 8.49 25.20
CA MET A 333 7.09 7.11 25.38
C MET A 333 7.49 6.68 26.79
N PRO A 334 6.56 6.17 27.62
CA PRO A 334 6.89 5.90 29.00
C PRO A 334 7.95 4.80 29.06
N VAL A 335 8.99 5.04 29.87
CA VAL A 335 9.94 4.00 30.23
C VAL A 335 9.26 3.15 31.29
N GLN A 336 8.83 1.94 30.92
CA GLN A 336 8.22 0.99 31.83
C GLN A 336 9.00 -0.32 31.77
N ILE A 337 9.66 -0.66 32.89
CA ILE A 337 10.39 -1.91 33.03
C ILE A 337 9.44 -3.11 32.92
N GLY A 338 9.87 -4.16 32.24
CA GLY A 338 9.04 -5.34 31.95
C GLY A 338 8.26 -5.20 30.64
N GLN A 339 7.32 -6.13 30.42
CA GLN A 339 6.54 -6.21 29.18
C GLN A 339 5.17 -5.55 29.33
N HIS A 340 4.88 -4.57 28.48
CA HIS A 340 3.64 -3.78 28.50
C HIS A 340 3.06 -3.64 27.09
N GLY A 341 1.74 -3.45 27.00
CA GLY A 341 1.02 -3.29 25.74
C GLY A 341 0.86 -1.81 25.35
N TYR A 342 1.00 -1.54 24.07
CA TYR A 342 0.92 -0.20 23.48
C TYR A 342 0.19 -0.26 22.14
N THR A 343 -0.34 0.89 21.71
CA THR A 343 -0.87 1.10 20.37
C THR A 343 0.02 2.12 19.67
N PHE A 344 0.47 1.77 18.47
CA PHE A 344 1.16 2.66 17.55
C PHE A 344 0.19 3.10 16.46
N GLU A 345 0.25 4.37 16.08
CA GLU A 345 -0.54 4.91 14.97
C GLU A 345 0.38 5.55 13.94
N TRP A 346 0.19 5.22 12.67
CA TRP A 346 0.95 5.80 11.58
C TRP A 346 0.10 5.81 10.30
N ASN A 347 0.03 6.96 9.64
CA ASN A 347 -0.79 7.17 8.43
C ASN A 347 -2.27 6.74 8.56
N GLY A 348 -2.84 6.86 9.76
CA GLY A 348 -4.23 6.45 10.03
C GLY A 348 -4.43 4.95 10.27
N GLU A 349 -3.37 4.15 10.25
CA GLU A 349 -3.38 2.73 10.64
C GLU A 349 -2.95 2.56 12.10
N GLN A 350 -3.48 1.54 12.78
CA GLN A 350 -3.12 1.20 14.16
C GLN A 350 -2.42 -0.17 14.23
N LEU A 351 -1.37 -0.25 15.03
CA LEU A 351 -0.67 -1.49 15.37
C LEU A 351 -0.56 -1.63 16.89
N ASN A 352 -1.23 -2.63 17.45
CA ASN A 352 -1.00 -2.99 18.85
C ASN A 352 0.29 -3.80 18.96
N TYR A 353 1.07 -3.57 20.01
CA TYR A 353 2.32 -4.29 20.23
C TYR A 353 2.64 -4.43 21.71
N LEU A 354 3.41 -5.47 22.03
CA LEU A 354 4.08 -5.59 23.33
C LEU A 354 5.50 -5.02 23.20
N LEU A 355 5.89 -4.22 24.19
CA LEU A 355 7.26 -3.74 24.37
C LEU A 355 7.78 -4.23 25.71
N PHE A 356 8.92 -4.91 25.68
CA PHE A 356 9.66 -5.33 26.87
C PHE A 356 10.92 -4.49 27.04
N LEU A 357 11.08 -3.87 28.21
CA LEU A 357 12.33 -3.25 28.65
C LEU A 357 12.98 -4.10 29.76
N PRO A 358 14.30 -4.39 29.65
CA PRO A 358 15.05 -5.14 30.66
C PRO A 358 15.03 -4.48 32.04
N LYS A 359 15.12 -5.28 33.12
CA LYS A 359 15.11 -4.79 34.51
C LYS A 359 16.10 -3.66 34.77
N ASP A 360 17.29 -3.77 34.20
CA ASP A 360 18.38 -2.84 34.44
C ASP A 360 18.37 -1.65 33.46
N TYR A 361 17.34 -1.53 32.62
CA TYR A 361 17.24 -0.48 31.61
C TYR A 361 17.35 0.91 32.23
N GLU A 362 16.61 1.22 33.29
CA GLU A 362 16.66 2.52 33.97
C GLU A 362 18.01 2.79 34.66
N ASN A 363 18.62 1.75 35.23
CA ASN A 363 19.84 1.89 36.05
C ASN A 363 21.11 2.01 35.21
N GLU A 364 21.20 1.30 34.08
CA GLU A 364 22.38 1.31 33.21
C GLU A 364 22.31 2.45 32.20
N THR A 365 22.28 3.71 32.65
CA THR A 365 21.92 4.91 31.86
C THR A 365 22.75 5.16 30.59
N GLN A 366 23.96 4.62 30.49
CA GLN A 366 24.86 4.78 29.34
C GLN A 366 24.81 3.60 28.36
N LYS A 367 24.15 2.51 28.72
CA LYS A 367 24.09 1.33 27.87
C LYS A 367 23.12 1.54 26.71
N MET A 368 23.58 1.19 25.52
CA MET A 368 22.76 0.98 24.33
C MET A 368 22.35 -0.50 24.29
N TRP A 369 21.06 -0.77 24.20
CA TRP A 369 20.51 -2.12 24.30
C TRP A 369 20.27 -2.73 22.92
N PRO A 370 20.70 -3.97 22.66
CA PRO A 370 20.31 -4.66 21.44
C PRO A 370 18.79 -4.89 21.43
N LEU A 371 18.20 -4.97 20.24
CA LEU A 371 16.74 -5.05 20.07
C LEU A 371 16.35 -6.27 19.22
N ILE A 372 15.33 -7.00 19.66
CA ILE A 372 14.71 -8.08 18.90
C ILE A 372 13.28 -7.67 18.50
N LEU A 373 13.02 -7.65 17.20
CA LEU A 373 11.66 -7.68 16.65
C LEU A 373 11.19 -9.15 16.61
N PHE A 374 10.07 -9.44 17.27
CA PHE A 374 9.46 -10.77 17.28
C PHE A 374 8.12 -10.77 16.56
N LEU A 375 7.95 -11.68 15.60
CA LEU A 375 6.74 -11.86 14.80
C LEU A 375 6.07 -13.20 15.17
N HIS A 376 4.82 -13.14 15.64
CA HIS A 376 4.06 -14.32 16.05
C HIS A 376 3.50 -15.13 14.86
N GLY A 377 3.14 -16.40 15.10
CA GLY A 377 2.42 -17.24 14.12
C GLY A 377 0.94 -16.86 13.96
N GLY A 378 0.22 -17.49 13.02
CA GLY A 378 -1.16 -17.11 12.66
C GLY A 378 -2.18 -17.13 13.80
N GLY A 379 -1.94 -17.91 14.87
CA GLY A 379 -2.87 -18.06 15.99
C GLY A 379 -2.95 -16.88 16.97
N SER A 380 -2.01 -15.92 16.90
CA SER A 380 -1.96 -14.78 17.85
C SER A 380 -2.39 -13.44 17.25
N LYS A 381 -3.08 -13.46 16.09
CA LYS A 381 -3.63 -12.25 15.47
C LYS A 381 -4.67 -11.57 16.37
N GLY A 382 -4.83 -10.25 16.25
CA GLY A 382 -5.73 -9.46 17.08
C GLY A 382 -5.79 -7.99 16.65
N ASN A 383 -6.87 -7.29 17.04
CA ASN A 383 -7.09 -5.88 16.68
C ASN A 383 -7.22 -4.95 17.91
N THR A 384 -7.05 -5.48 19.12
CA THR A 384 -7.31 -4.74 20.36
C THR A 384 -6.13 -4.86 21.32
N LEU A 385 -6.00 -3.93 22.27
CA LEU A 385 -5.01 -4.07 23.34
C LEU A 385 -5.24 -5.33 24.18
N ASP A 386 -6.51 -5.70 24.42
CA ASP A 386 -6.86 -6.91 25.19
C ASP A 386 -6.42 -8.19 24.47
N SER A 387 -6.42 -8.20 23.14
CA SER A 387 -5.94 -9.35 22.36
C SER A 387 -4.44 -9.55 22.41
N LEU A 388 -3.64 -8.59 22.90
CA LEU A 388 -2.18 -8.77 23.08
C LEU A 388 -1.84 -9.92 24.03
N GLY A 389 -2.79 -10.33 24.88
CA GLY A 389 -2.66 -11.53 25.69
C GLY A 389 -2.24 -12.76 24.87
N SER A 390 -2.75 -12.93 23.63
CA SER A 390 -2.44 -14.07 22.77
C SER A 390 -1.01 -14.06 22.20
N VAL A 391 -0.40 -12.88 22.03
CA VAL A 391 1.02 -12.74 21.64
C VAL A 391 1.93 -13.14 22.79
N ALA A 392 1.52 -12.88 24.04
CA ALA A 392 2.25 -13.23 25.25
C ALA A 392 2.12 -14.72 25.67
N LEU A 393 1.37 -15.55 24.93
CA LEU A 393 1.17 -16.96 25.27
C LEU A 393 2.28 -17.89 24.80
N ASP A 394 3.11 -17.46 23.86
CA ASP A 394 4.14 -18.33 23.28
C ASP A 394 5.39 -17.55 22.81
N GLY A 395 6.44 -18.28 22.45
CA GLY A 395 7.67 -17.73 21.90
C GLY A 395 8.42 -16.78 22.83
N LEU A 396 9.05 -15.75 22.24
CA LEU A 396 9.88 -14.79 22.98
C LEU A 396 9.08 -13.92 23.97
N PRO A 397 7.87 -13.42 23.65
CA PRO A 397 7.06 -12.63 24.60
C PRO A 397 6.69 -13.40 25.87
N LEU A 398 6.47 -14.73 25.76
CA LEU A 398 6.26 -15.58 26.92
C LEU A 398 7.52 -15.69 27.80
N LEU A 399 8.68 -15.81 27.17
CA LEU A 399 9.97 -15.93 27.86
C LEU A 399 10.30 -14.67 28.67
N VAL A 400 10.24 -13.49 28.04
CA VAL A 400 10.67 -12.24 28.67
C VAL A 400 9.75 -11.82 29.82
N LYS A 401 8.47 -12.22 29.78
CA LYS A 401 7.55 -12.08 30.93
C LYS A 401 8.06 -12.80 32.20
N ARG A 402 8.87 -13.86 32.04
CA ARG A 402 9.43 -14.68 33.13
C ARG A 402 10.91 -14.40 33.40
N LYS A 403 11.59 -13.64 32.53
CA LYS A 403 13.01 -13.33 32.60
C LYS A 403 13.24 -11.82 32.58
N PRO A 404 13.09 -11.12 33.73
CA PRO A 404 13.25 -9.67 33.78
C PRO A 404 14.66 -9.19 33.43
N ASN A 405 15.69 -10.02 33.63
CA ASN A 405 17.09 -9.70 33.28
C ASN A 405 17.45 -10.07 31.82
N PHE A 406 16.46 -10.22 30.94
CA PHE A 406 16.70 -10.56 29.55
C PHE A 406 17.49 -9.43 28.84
N PRO A 407 18.56 -9.73 28.08
CA PRO A 407 19.55 -8.72 27.69
C PRO A 407 19.16 -7.86 26.47
N PHE A 408 17.91 -7.94 26.01
CA PHE A 408 17.41 -7.22 24.83
C PHE A 408 16.15 -6.43 25.15
N ILE A 409 15.97 -5.31 24.44
CA ILE A 409 14.63 -4.76 24.21
C ILE A 409 13.90 -5.71 23.27
N VAL A 410 12.63 -6.04 23.56
CA VAL A 410 11.82 -6.88 22.66
C VAL A 410 10.58 -6.12 22.23
N VAL A 411 10.38 -6.04 20.92
CA VAL A 411 9.18 -5.46 20.29
C VAL A 411 8.41 -6.60 19.66
N SER A 412 7.13 -6.74 19.99
CA SER A 412 6.27 -7.83 19.51
C SER A 412 4.94 -7.27 19.04
N PRO A 413 4.86 -6.80 17.78
CA PRO A 413 3.62 -6.35 17.19
C PRO A 413 2.60 -7.47 17.14
N GLN A 414 1.32 -7.11 17.12
CA GLN A 414 0.20 -8.00 16.88
C GLN A 414 -0.37 -7.73 15.50
N LEU A 415 -0.29 -8.72 14.64
CA LEU A 415 -0.87 -8.66 13.30
C LEU A 415 -2.40 -8.68 13.39
N SER A 416 -3.06 -7.84 12.58
CA SER A 416 -4.53 -7.78 12.49
C SER A 416 -5.15 -9.14 12.16
N VAL A 417 -6.34 -9.44 12.70
CA VAL A 417 -7.10 -10.65 12.33
C VAL A 417 -7.52 -10.67 10.86
N TYR A 418 -7.54 -9.50 10.21
CA TYR A 418 -7.90 -9.37 8.80
C TYR A 418 -6.70 -9.54 7.86
N ALA A 419 -5.48 -9.39 8.37
CA ALA A 419 -4.27 -9.57 7.56
C ALA A 419 -4.05 -11.05 7.26
N ILE A 420 -3.73 -11.38 6.02
CA ILE A 420 -3.43 -12.75 5.58
C ILE A 420 -2.12 -13.22 6.20
N ASP A 421 -1.07 -12.40 6.08
CA ASP A 421 0.27 -12.64 6.61
C ASP A 421 0.94 -11.32 7.04
N TRP A 422 2.20 -11.40 7.46
CA TRP A 422 2.97 -10.25 7.97
C TRP A 422 3.35 -9.21 6.93
N TYR A 423 3.25 -9.52 5.64
CA TYR A 423 3.53 -8.56 4.58
C TYR A 423 2.62 -7.32 4.70
N ALA A 424 1.36 -7.52 5.11
CA ALA A 424 0.37 -6.45 5.24
C ALA A 424 0.75 -5.37 6.27
N ALA A 425 1.75 -5.63 7.11
CA ALA A 425 2.16 -4.72 8.19
C ALA A 425 3.64 -4.30 8.12
N LEU A 426 4.37 -4.60 7.04
CA LEU A 426 5.83 -4.33 6.98
C LEU A 426 6.15 -2.84 7.19
N ASP A 427 5.46 -1.95 6.47
CA ASP A 427 5.69 -0.50 6.58
C ASP A 427 5.36 0.03 7.98
N LEU A 428 4.27 -0.48 8.57
CA LEU A 428 3.81 -0.11 9.91
C LEU A 428 4.78 -0.61 11.00
N ILE A 429 5.36 -1.81 10.81
CA ILE A 429 6.40 -2.36 11.68
C ILE A 429 7.69 -1.54 11.54
N ASP A 430 8.05 -1.09 10.34
CA ASP A 430 9.24 -0.30 10.13
C ASP A 430 9.13 1.08 10.80
N ALA A 431 7.99 1.76 10.62
CA ALA A 431 7.69 3.01 11.28
C ALA A 431 7.63 2.86 12.82
N LEU A 432 7.11 1.73 13.32
CA LEU A 432 7.17 1.41 14.75
C LEU A 432 8.61 1.27 15.23
N LEU A 433 9.47 0.56 14.49
CA LEU A 433 10.89 0.41 14.85
C LEU A 433 11.62 1.75 14.83
N ASP A 434 11.32 2.64 13.89
CA ASP A 434 11.86 4.02 13.87
C ASP A 434 11.48 4.77 15.14
N GLN A 435 10.20 4.70 15.54
CA GLN A 435 9.75 5.34 16.77
C GLN A 435 10.44 4.74 18.01
N ILE A 436 10.58 3.42 18.09
CA ILE A 436 11.25 2.77 19.23
C ILE A 436 12.73 3.18 19.29
N VAL A 437 13.45 3.16 18.17
CA VAL A 437 14.86 3.56 18.09
C VAL A 437 15.04 5.03 18.45
N ALA A 438 14.11 5.90 18.06
CA ALA A 438 14.16 7.32 18.38
C ALA A 438 13.88 7.62 19.87
N ASN A 439 13.10 6.78 20.55
CA ASN A 439 12.64 7.04 21.93
C ASN A 439 13.36 6.21 23.01
N TYR A 440 14.06 5.14 22.63
CA TYR A 440 14.75 4.25 23.56
C TYR A 440 16.23 4.10 23.17
N ARG A 441 17.10 3.87 24.17
CA ARG A 441 18.53 3.56 24.00
C ARG A 441 18.75 2.21 23.32
N VAL A 442 18.62 2.19 22.00
CA VAL A 442 18.80 1.01 21.13
C VAL A 442 20.17 1.01 20.46
N ASP A 443 20.93 -0.07 20.60
CA ASP A 443 22.13 -0.34 19.79
C ASP A 443 21.70 -0.69 18.36
N THR A 444 21.68 0.31 17.47
CA THR A 444 21.20 0.17 16.10
C THR A 444 22.04 -0.78 15.24
N ALA A 445 23.26 -1.08 15.66
CA ALA A 445 24.10 -2.08 15.01
C ALA A 445 23.71 -3.51 15.38
N ARG A 446 22.84 -3.71 16.38
CA ARG A 446 22.40 -5.01 16.90
C ARG A 446 20.87 -5.15 16.93
N LEU A 447 20.23 -4.83 15.82
CA LEU A 447 18.82 -5.17 15.58
C LEU A 447 18.72 -6.58 15.04
N SER A 448 17.82 -7.38 15.58
CA SER A 448 17.54 -8.73 15.08
C SER A 448 16.05 -8.91 14.87
N VAL A 449 15.68 -9.78 13.93
CA VAL A 449 14.29 -10.16 13.68
C VAL A 449 14.12 -11.67 13.79
N THR A 450 13.04 -12.12 14.41
CA THR A 450 12.71 -13.53 14.54
C THR A 450 11.21 -13.74 14.58
N GLY A 451 10.78 -14.95 14.27
CA GLY A 451 9.39 -15.35 14.36
C GLY A 451 9.21 -16.80 13.99
N PHE A 452 8.03 -17.33 14.26
CA PHE A 452 7.70 -18.73 13.98
C PHE A 452 6.48 -18.89 13.08
N SER A 453 6.42 -19.98 12.31
CA SER A 453 5.32 -20.26 11.39
C SER A 453 5.15 -19.09 10.41
N MET A 454 3.94 -18.52 10.30
CA MET A 454 3.69 -17.27 9.57
C MET A 454 4.64 -16.12 10.00
N GLY A 455 5.02 -16.01 11.27
CA GLY A 455 6.02 -15.03 11.73
C GLY A 455 7.46 -15.37 11.31
N GLY A 456 7.75 -16.64 11.07
CA GLY A 456 9.00 -17.06 10.44
C GLY A 456 9.07 -16.59 9.00
N GLU A 457 7.96 -16.66 8.26
CA GLU A 457 7.83 -16.09 6.91
C GLU A 457 7.97 -14.57 6.94
N GLY A 458 7.31 -13.90 7.90
CA GLY A 458 7.48 -12.47 8.15
C GLY A 458 8.92 -12.06 8.44
N THR A 459 9.67 -12.90 9.16
CA THR A 459 11.10 -12.68 9.44
C THR A 459 11.91 -12.62 8.15
N LEU A 460 11.61 -13.52 7.20
CA LEU A 460 12.25 -13.50 5.89
C LEU A 460 11.87 -12.23 5.11
N LEU A 461 10.59 -11.86 5.09
CA LEU A 461 10.10 -10.67 4.39
C LEU A 461 10.73 -9.36 4.89
N MET A 462 10.93 -9.22 6.22
CA MET A 462 11.56 -8.03 6.80
C MET A 462 12.96 -7.78 6.23
N VAL A 463 13.72 -8.85 5.98
CA VAL A 463 15.11 -8.74 5.51
C VAL A 463 15.26 -8.83 4.00
N THR A 464 14.34 -9.46 3.26
CA THR A 464 14.45 -9.59 1.80
C THR A 464 13.70 -8.54 1.00
N ARG A 465 12.78 -7.79 1.63
CA ARG A 465 11.90 -6.86 0.91
C ARG A 465 11.82 -5.47 1.51
N ALA A 466 11.73 -5.37 2.84
CA ALA A 466 11.49 -4.11 3.51
C ALA A 466 12.81 -3.37 3.78
N HIS A 467 13.70 -3.96 4.60
CA HIS A 467 14.88 -3.23 5.10
C HIS A 467 16.10 -4.15 5.30
N PRO A 468 16.74 -4.63 4.21
CA PRO A 468 17.90 -5.53 4.28
C PRO A 468 19.04 -4.95 5.12
N ASP A 469 19.17 -3.63 5.12
CA ASP A 469 20.22 -2.88 5.79
C ASP A 469 19.92 -2.57 7.25
N ARG A 470 18.78 -3.00 7.80
CA ARG A 470 18.35 -2.64 9.15
C ARG A 470 18.79 -3.65 10.20
N PHE A 471 18.83 -4.92 9.84
CA PHE A 471 19.04 -6.03 10.78
C PHE A 471 20.47 -6.57 10.70
N ALA A 472 21.04 -6.91 11.85
CA ALA A 472 22.28 -7.67 11.95
C ALA A 472 22.04 -9.18 11.86
N ALA A 473 20.86 -9.64 12.28
CA ALA A 473 20.53 -11.06 12.30
C ALA A 473 19.04 -11.35 12.03
N ALA A 474 18.77 -12.51 11.43
CA ALA A 474 17.43 -13.02 11.19
C ALA A 474 17.32 -14.49 11.62
N VAL A 475 16.27 -14.81 12.40
CA VAL A 475 16.05 -16.15 12.95
C VAL A 475 14.65 -16.63 12.56
N PRO A 476 14.47 -17.13 11.32
CA PRO A 476 13.19 -17.66 10.86
C PRO A 476 12.98 -19.10 11.36
N VAL A 477 11.82 -19.37 11.96
CA VAL A 477 11.51 -20.67 12.59
C VAL A 477 10.26 -21.30 11.94
N ALA A 478 10.39 -22.54 11.45
CA ALA A 478 9.24 -23.36 11.01
C ALA A 478 8.26 -22.70 10.01
N GLY A 479 8.73 -21.89 9.06
CA GLY A 479 7.90 -21.19 8.08
C GLY A 479 7.82 -21.89 6.71
N ALA A 480 6.82 -21.57 5.90
CA ALA A 480 6.68 -22.04 4.51
C ALA A 480 7.57 -21.24 3.54
N PHE A 481 8.87 -21.19 3.82
CA PHE A 481 9.81 -20.27 3.16
C PHE A 481 9.90 -20.43 1.65
N ALA A 482 9.71 -21.63 1.09
CA ALA A 482 9.89 -21.88 -0.34
C ALA A 482 8.97 -20.99 -1.19
N TYR A 483 7.76 -20.69 -0.71
CA TYR A 483 6.83 -19.79 -1.38
C TYR A 483 7.38 -18.36 -1.53
N TYR A 484 8.23 -17.91 -0.61
CA TYR A 484 8.74 -16.54 -0.55
C TYR A 484 10.12 -16.38 -1.20
N ILE A 485 10.85 -17.47 -1.46
CA ILE A 485 12.17 -17.40 -2.11
C ILE A 485 12.03 -16.82 -3.52
N ASP A 486 11.10 -17.33 -4.33
CA ASP A 486 10.91 -16.86 -5.72
C ASP A 486 10.25 -15.47 -5.80
N LYS A 487 9.61 -15.03 -4.73
CA LYS A 487 8.86 -13.77 -4.64
C LYS A 487 9.62 -12.65 -3.92
N SER A 488 10.86 -12.90 -3.51
CA SER A 488 11.71 -11.93 -2.82
C SER A 488 13.11 -11.88 -3.39
N ASN A 489 13.82 -10.77 -3.17
CA ASN A 489 15.22 -10.67 -3.53
C ASN A 489 16.07 -11.37 -2.46
N ILE A 490 16.18 -12.70 -2.57
CA ILE A 490 16.82 -13.54 -1.54
C ILE A 490 18.32 -13.24 -1.33
N CYS A 491 18.97 -12.56 -2.27
CA CYS A 491 20.36 -12.13 -2.15
C CYS A 491 20.52 -10.72 -1.55
N LEU A 492 19.42 -9.97 -1.40
CA LEU A 492 19.44 -8.63 -0.81
C LEU A 492 20.01 -8.62 0.63
N PRO A 493 19.63 -9.53 1.55
CA PRO A 493 20.17 -9.54 2.91
C PRO A 493 21.48 -10.34 3.05
N LYS A 494 22.40 -10.26 2.08
CA LYS A 494 23.66 -11.03 2.12
C LYS A 494 24.52 -10.77 3.37
N ASP A 495 24.41 -9.56 3.93
CA ASP A 495 25.17 -9.12 5.11
C ASP A 495 24.44 -9.38 6.44
N VAL A 496 23.24 -10.00 6.39
CA VAL A 496 22.48 -10.43 7.56
C VAL A 496 22.91 -11.84 7.96
N ALA A 497 23.20 -12.06 9.25
CA ALA A 497 23.46 -13.39 9.76
C ALA A 497 22.14 -14.17 9.97
N PHE A 498 22.03 -15.35 9.39
CA PHE A 498 20.84 -16.21 9.53
C PHE A 498 21.09 -17.38 10.46
N TRP A 499 20.11 -17.69 11.31
CA TRP A 499 20.01 -19.00 11.98
C TRP A 499 18.61 -19.57 11.76
N VAL A 500 18.51 -20.54 10.85
CA VAL A 500 17.24 -21.15 10.44
C VAL A 500 16.96 -22.38 11.29
N PHE A 501 15.72 -22.53 11.77
CA PHE A 501 15.29 -23.67 12.59
C PHE A 501 14.06 -24.37 12.01
N HIS A 502 14.06 -25.70 12.00
CA HIS A 502 12.91 -26.50 11.53
C HIS A 502 12.78 -27.86 12.24
N GLY A 503 11.60 -28.48 12.20
CA GLY A 503 11.36 -29.85 12.67
C GLY A 503 11.32 -30.85 11.51
N ASP A 504 12.01 -31.99 11.62
CA ASP A 504 12.09 -32.99 10.53
C ASP A 504 10.76 -33.69 10.19
N ARG A 505 9.76 -33.60 11.08
CA ARG A 505 8.42 -34.18 10.94
C ARG A 505 7.32 -33.11 10.85
N ASP A 506 7.68 -31.88 10.51
CA ASP A 506 6.71 -30.82 10.29
C ASP A 506 5.82 -31.14 9.08
N LYS A 507 4.52 -31.35 9.36
CA LYS A 507 3.50 -31.63 8.34
C LYS A 507 2.76 -30.37 7.88
N THR A 508 2.92 -29.25 8.59
CA THR A 508 2.29 -27.97 8.26
C THR A 508 3.15 -27.21 7.25
N ALA A 509 4.43 -27.08 7.55
CA ALA A 509 5.44 -26.56 6.65
C ALA A 509 6.54 -27.62 6.51
N PRO A 510 6.61 -28.39 5.41
CA PRO A 510 7.63 -29.43 5.26
C PRO A 510 9.05 -28.88 5.45
N VAL A 511 9.95 -29.67 6.06
CA VAL A 511 11.36 -29.29 6.31
C VAL A 511 12.11 -28.86 5.05
N SER A 512 11.68 -29.34 3.89
CA SER A 512 12.19 -28.91 2.58
C SER A 512 12.06 -27.40 2.34
N ASN A 513 11.14 -26.70 3.02
CA ASN A 513 11.07 -25.23 2.99
C ASN A 513 12.33 -24.59 3.57
N ALA A 514 12.77 -25.04 4.75
CA ALA A 514 13.98 -24.52 5.38
C ALA A 514 15.24 -24.93 4.62
N GLU A 515 15.27 -26.14 4.06
CA GLU A 515 16.38 -26.59 3.21
C GLU A 515 16.50 -25.74 1.94
N ALA A 516 15.37 -25.41 1.30
CA ALA A 516 15.34 -24.52 0.14
C ALA A 516 15.85 -23.11 0.50
N LEU A 517 15.41 -22.56 1.63
CA LEU A 517 15.86 -21.25 2.11
C LEU A 517 17.37 -21.24 2.37
N VAL A 518 17.87 -22.21 3.12
CA VAL A 518 19.30 -22.33 3.44
C VAL A 518 20.14 -22.49 2.17
N LYS A 519 19.65 -23.27 1.20
CA LYS A 519 20.31 -23.41 -0.10
C LYS A 519 20.36 -22.08 -0.86
N ALA A 520 19.25 -21.35 -0.92
CA ALA A 520 19.16 -20.06 -1.61
C ALA A 520 20.07 -18.99 -0.96
N LEU A 521 20.03 -18.85 0.36
CA LEU A 521 20.88 -17.91 1.10
C LEU A 521 22.38 -18.22 0.94
N LYS A 522 22.77 -19.50 0.99
CA LYS A 522 24.15 -19.92 0.73
C LYS A 522 24.59 -19.62 -0.70
N ALA A 523 23.71 -19.74 -1.68
CA ALA A 523 24.02 -19.37 -3.06
C ALA A 523 24.30 -17.87 -3.21
N CYS A 524 23.72 -17.04 -2.34
CA CYS A 524 24.01 -15.61 -2.24
C CYS A 524 25.22 -15.26 -1.36
N SER A 525 25.97 -16.26 -0.87
CA SER A 525 27.09 -16.09 0.08
C SER A 525 26.71 -15.50 1.45
N ALA A 526 25.44 -15.59 1.86
CA ALA A 526 25.03 -15.15 3.19
C ALA A 526 25.58 -16.08 4.30
N GLN A 527 25.81 -15.54 5.50
CA GLN A 527 26.18 -16.34 6.66
C GLN A 527 24.94 -17.07 7.20
N VAL A 528 24.91 -18.40 7.09
CA VAL A 528 23.73 -19.20 7.48
C VAL A 528 24.11 -20.36 8.40
N GLN A 529 23.55 -20.36 9.61
CA GLN A 529 23.43 -21.52 10.48
C GLN A 529 22.08 -22.20 10.27
N TYR A 530 22.04 -23.54 10.36
CA TYR A 530 20.82 -24.31 10.16
C TYR A 530 20.73 -25.44 11.19
N THR A 531 19.58 -25.54 11.86
CA THR A 531 19.32 -26.56 12.87
C THR A 531 17.98 -27.23 12.60
N VAL A 532 18.01 -28.56 12.44
CA VAL A 532 16.81 -29.39 12.33
C VAL A 532 16.65 -30.19 13.61
N PHE A 533 15.49 -30.07 14.26
CA PHE A 533 15.17 -30.87 15.44
C PHE A 533 14.67 -32.25 15.00
N PRO A 534 15.37 -33.34 15.41
CA PRO A 534 14.95 -34.69 15.05
C PRO A 534 13.67 -35.08 15.78
N ASN A 535 12.83 -35.84 15.08
CA ASN A 535 11.52 -36.30 15.51
C ASN A 535 10.56 -35.19 15.97
N ALA A 536 10.70 -33.96 15.44
CA ALA A 536 9.92 -32.80 15.87
C ALA A 536 8.95 -32.34 14.77
N GLY A 537 7.71 -32.02 15.16
CA GLY A 537 6.68 -31.44 14.28
C GLY A 537 6.80 -29.91 14.15
N HIS A 538 5.71 -29.24 13.80
CA HIS A 538 5.69 -27.78 13.54
C HIS A 538 6.08 -26.91 14.75
N ASN A 539 5.62 -27.29 15.95
CA ASN A 539 5.68 -26.45 17.14
C ASN A 539 7.03 -26.53 17.87
N ILE A 540 8.12 -26.15 17.19
CA ILE A 540 9.50 -26.20 17.74
C ILE A 540 9.93 -24.92 18.46
N TRP A 541 9.18 -23.84 18.37
CA TRP A 541 9.57 -22.52 18.92
C TRP A 541 9.85 -22.56 20.43
N GLY A 542 9.18 -23.42 21.19
CA GLY A 542 9.49 -23.64 22.60
C GLY A 542 10.90 -24.23 22.82
N LYS A 543 11.44 -25.01 21.89
CA LYS A 543 12.83 -25.48 21.92
C LYS A 543 13.80 -24.37 21.53
N VAL A 544 13.45 -23.59 20.51
CA VAL A 544 14.28 -22.50 19.98
C VAL A 544 14.44 -21.36 20.97
N TYR A 545 13.33 -20.76 21.44
CA TYR A 545 13.39 -19.57 22.29
C TYR A 545 13.74 -19.87 23.76
N ASN A 546 13.68 -21.13 24.22
CA ASN A 546 14.18 -21.45 25.57
C ASN A 546 15.68 -21.75 25.60
N ASP A 547 16.34 -21.88 24.44
CA ASP A 547 17.76 -22.16 24.35
C ASP A 547 18.58 -20.86 24.55
N PRO A 548 19.42 -20.75 25.62
CA PRO A 548 20.27 -19.59 25.81
C PRO A 548 21.27 -19.37 24.66
N ALA A 549 21.68 -20.42 23.94
CA ALA A 549 22.65 -20.32 22.85
C ALA A 549 22.17 -19.41 21.72
N LEU A 550 20.85 -19.31 21.50
CA LEU A 550 20.27 -18.38 20.53
C LEU A 550 20.62 -16.94 20.88
N TYR A 551 20.47 -16.57 22.15
CA TYR A 551 20.69 -15.19 22.61
C TYR A 551 22.18 -14.85 22.69
N ASP A 552 23.01 -15.81 23.09
CA ASP A 552 24.47 -15.66 23.05
C ASP A 552 24.96 -15.44 21.61
N TRP A 553 24.36 -16.13 20.64
CA TRP A 553 24.65 -15.93 19.22
C TRP A 553 24.15 -14.58 18.71
N LEU A 554 22.93 -14.16 19.06
CA LEU A 554 22.38 -12.85 18.66
C LEU A 554 23.24 -11.68 19.18
N LEU A 555 23.76 -11.78 20.40
CA LEU A 555 24.65 -10.76 20.99
C LEU A 555 25.99 -10.60 20.24
N GLN A 556 26.43 -11.65 19.53
CA GLN A 556 27.64 -11.63 18.71
C GLN A 556 27.41 -11.01 17.33
N GLN A 557 26.16 -10.95 16.85
CA GLN A 557 25.86 -10.39 15.54
C GLN A 557 25.89 -8.87 15.60
N ARG A 558 26.52 -8.25 14.60
CA ARG A 558 26.59 -6.81 14.45
C ARG A 558 26.59 -6.47 12.98
N ARG A 559 25.82 -5.46 12.61
CA ARG A 559 25.79 -4.93 11.24
C ARG A 559 27.16 -4.34 10.88
N PRO A 560 27.67 -4.53 9.65
CA PRO A 560 28.90 -3.87 9.21
C PRO A 560 28.76 -2.34 9.32
N GLU A 561 29.85 -1.66 9.70
CA GLU A 561 29.93 -0.21 9.55
C GLU A 561 29.99 0.09 8.04
N LYS A 562 29.05 0.91 7.55
CA LYS A 562 29.00 1.32 6.14
C LYS A 562 29.89 2.51 5.89
#